data_AF-A0A2N5A1Y3-F1
#
_entry.id   AF-A0A2N5A1Y3-F1
#
_cell.length_a   1.000
_cell.length_b   1.000
_cell.length_c   1.000
_cell.angle_alpha   90.00
_cell.angle_beta   90.00
_cell.angle_gamma   90.00
#
_symmetry.space_group_name_H-M   'P 1'
#
loop_
_entity.id
_entity.type
_entity.pdbx_description
1 polymer ?
#
loop_
_entity_poly.entity_id
_entity_poly.type
_entity_poly.pdbx_seq_one_letter_code
_entity_poly.pdbx_strand_id
1 'polypeptide(L)'
;LMPQSRAKLDSNLQQFEAALAATDKQVSNELAPLKGKGYFVFHDAYGYFEKHYGLTSLGHFTVNPEIQPGAQRLHEIRTQLVEQKATCVFAEPQFRPAVIEAVARGTSVRMGTLDPLGTGITLGKASYPQFLTQLANQYSSCLK
;
A
#
# COMPACT_ATOMS: atom_id res chain seq x y z
N LEU A 1 -22.45 25.65 -4.97
CA LEU A 1 -22.23 25.81 -3.51
C LEU A 1 -21.50 27.10 -3.16
N MET A 2 -20.39 27.48 -3.83
CA MET A 2 -19.64 28.71 -3.53
C MET A 2 -19.19 29.48 -4.80
N PRO A 3 -20.10 30.11 -5.56
CA PRO A 3 -19.75 30.79 -6.82
C PRO A 3 -18.73 31.93 -6.66
N GLN A 4 -18.76 32.65 -5.53
CA GLN A 4 -17.82 33.71 -5.19
C GLN A 4 -16.37 33.21 -5.01
N SER A 5 -16.19 31.91 -4.75
CA SER A 5 -14.88 31.29 -4.53
C SER A 5 -14.28 30.68 -5.80
N ARG A 6 -14.91 30.87 -6.97
CA ARG A 6 -14.54 30.20 -8.23
C ARG A 6 -13.05 30.34 -8.57
N ALA A 7 -12.52 31.56 -8.62
CA ALA A 7 -11.11 31.78 -8.96
C ALA A 7 -10.15 31.05 -8.00
N LYS A 8 -10.53 30.94 -6.73
CA LYS A 8 -9.73 30.20 -5.74
C LYS A 8 -9.81 28.70 -5.93
N LEU A 9 -10.99 28.17 -6.25
CA LEU A 9 -11.21 26.75 -6.53
C LEU A 9 -10.47 26.33 -7.80
N ASP A 10 -10.54 27.13 -8.87
CA ASP A 10 -9.84 26.89 -10.13
C ASP A 10 -8.31 26.88 -9.91
N SER A 11 -7.78 27.85 -9.14
CA SER A 11 -6.37 27.89 -8.79
C SER A 11 -5.93 26.71 -7.90
N ASN A 12 -6.79 26.27 -6.96
CA ASN A 12 -6.51 25.11 -6.14
C ASN A 12 -6.44 23.83 -6.98
N LEU A 13 -7.35 23.66 -7.96
CA LEU A 13 -7.37 22.52 -8.87
C LEU A 13 -6.08 22.48 -9.70
N GLN A 14 -5.71 23.59 -10.34
CA GLN A 14 -4.50 23.67 -11.15
C GLN A 14 -3.23 23.31 -10.35
N GLN A 15 -3.13 23.80 -9.10
CA GLN A 15 -2.01 23.46 -8.21
C GLN A 15 -2.01 21.97 -7.85
N PHE A 16 -3.18 21.40 -7.57
CA PHE A 16 -3.33 20.00 -7.24
C PHE A 16 -2.96 19.09 -8.40
N GLU A 17 -3.44 19.37 -9.62
CA GLU A 17 -3.14 18.58 -10.82
C GLU A 17 -1.64 18.58 -11.13
N ALA A 18 -0.99 19.74 -11.04
CA ALA A 18 0.45 19.86 -11.26
C ALA A 18 1.25 19.06 -10.20
N ALA A 19 0.86 19.16 -8.92
CA ALA A 19 1.49 18.40 -7.85
C ALA A 19 1.28 16.89 -8.02
N LEU A 20 0.07 16.46 -8.37
CA LEU A 20 -0.25 15.06 -8.58
C LEU A 20 0.54 14.48 -9.74
N ALA A 21 0.65 15.18 -10.87
CA ALA A 21 1.44 14.72 -12.02
C ALA A 21 2.93 14.57 -11.69
N ALA A 22 3.48 15.49 -10.88
CA ALA A 22 4.86 15.39 -10.41
C ALA A 22 5.05 14.19 -9.47
N THR A 23 4.14 14.00 -8.52
CA THR A 23 4.16 12.86 -7.59
C THR A 23 4.01 11.53 -8.30
N ASP A 24 3.11 11.45 -9.28
CA ASP A 24 2.88 10.25 -10.08
C ASP A 24 4.18 9.79 -10.76
N LYS A 25 4.87 10.72 -11.42
CA LYS A 25 6.17 10.43 -12.05
C LYS A 25 7.21 9.98 -11.03
N GLN A 26 7.26 10.62 -9.86
CA GLN A 26 8.20 10.25 -8.80
C GLN A 26 7.93 8.83 -8.28
N VAL A 27 6.68 8.52 -7.95
CA VAL A 27 6.26 7.21 -7.43
C VAL A 27 6.47 6.12 -8.48
N SER A 28 6.16 6.40 -9.74
CA SER A 28 6.42 5.46 -10.83
C SER A 28 7.90 5.09 -10.94
N ASN A 29 8.81 6.07 -10.82
CA ASN A 29 10.25 5.79 -10.88
C ASN A 29 10.75 5.01 -9.66
N GLU A 30 10.21 5.32 -8.47
CA GLU A 30 10.56 4.66 -7.22
C GLU A 30 10.11 3.19 -7.20
N LEU A 31 8.93 2.89 -7.75
CA LEU A 31 8.34 1.54 -7.73
C LEU A 31 8.69 0.68 -8.94
N ALA A 32 9.11 1.27 -10.07
CA ALA A 32 9.46 0.52 -11.28
C ALA A 32 10.49 -0.63 -11.05
N PRO A 33 11.55 -0.45 -10.24
CA PRO A 33 12.52 -1.53 -9.96
C PRO A 33 11.94 -2.69 -9.13
N LEU A 34 10.75 -2.51 -8.54
CA LEU A 34 10.12 -3.50 -7.67
C LEU A 34 9.19 -4.45 -8.43
N LYS A 35 8.95 -4.18 -9.72
CA LYS A 35 8.10 -5.02 -10.56
C LYS A 35 8.57 -6.47 -10.57
N GLY A 36 7.64 -7.41 -10.38
CA GLY A 36 7.93 -8.84 -10.30
C GLY A 36 8.37 -9.32 -8.90
N LYS A 37 8.61 -8.42 -7.94
CA LYS A 37 8.82 -8.81 -6.55
C LYS A 37 7.46 -9.09 -5.90
N GLY A 38 7.12 -10.37 -5.79
CA GLY A 38 5.84 -10.81 -5.23
C GLY A 38 5.71 -10.49 -3.74
N TYR A 39 4.52 -10.09 -3.30
CA TYR A 39 4.21 -9.85 -1.89
C TYR A 39 2.76 -10.15 -1.56
N PHE A 40 2.46 -10.28 -0.27
CA PHE A 40 1.09 -10.35 0.25
C PHE A 40 0.76 -9.12 1.09
N VAL A 41 -0.50 -8.71 1.09
CA VAL A 41 -1.04 -7.62 1.94
C VAL A 41 -2.06 -8.18 2.93
N PHE A 42 -2.24 -7.53 4.08
CA PHE A 42 -3.22 -8.01 5.06
C PHE A 42 -4.65 -7.95 4.51
N HIS A 43 -5.12 -6.78 4.05
CA HIS A 43 -6.39 -6.67 3.33
C HIS A 43 -6.29 -6.07 1.93
N ASP A 44 -7.30 -6.37 1.11
CA ASP A 44 -7.35 -6.04 -0.32
C ASP A 44 -7.79 -4.58 -0.59
N ALA A 45 -6.94 -3.61 -0.23
CA ALA A 45 -7.23 -2.17 -0.43
C ALA A 45 -6.41 -1.50 -1.55
N TYR A 46 -5.37 -2.15 -2.06
CA TYR A 46 -4.32 -1.46 -2.81
C TYR A 46 -4.44 -1.60 -4.34
N GLY A 47 -5.41 -2.36 -4.84
CA GLY A 47 -5.48 -2.76 -6.26
C GLY A 47 -5.40 -1.62 -7.28
N TYR A 48 -5.96 -0.43 -6.99
CA TYR A 48 -5.83 0.74 -7.87
C TYR A 48 -4.38 1.26 -7.94
N PHE A 49 -3.73 1.42 -6.79
CA PHE A 49 -2.35 1.88 -6.68
C PHE A 49 -1.40 0.87 -7.32
N GLU A 50 -1.60 -0.42 -7.03
CA GLU A 50 -0.78 -1.51 -7.54
C GLU A 50 -0.88 -1.64 -9.06
N LYS A 51 -2.10 -1.58 -9.61
CA LYS A 51 -2.34 -1.61 -11.05
C LYS A 51 -1.69 -0.42 -11.75
N HIS A 52 -1.80 0.76 -11.17
CA HIS A 52 -1.26 1.99 -11.75
C HIS A 52 0.27 1.98 -11.82
N TYR A 53 0.94 1.53 -10.74
CA TYR A 53 2.41 1.51 -10.67
C TYR A 53 3.05 0.16 -11.05
N GLY A 54 2.26 -0.82 -11.49
CA GLY A 54 2.75 -2.11 -12.00
C GLY A 54 3.35 -3.03 -10.93
N LEU A 55 2.87 -2.94 -9.68
CA LEU A 55 3.28 -3.85 -8.60
C LEU A 55 2.66 -5.25 -8.77
N THR A 56 3.23 -6.23 -8.09
CA THR A 56 2.88 -7.66 -8.24
C THR A 56 2.40 -8.25 -6.92
N SER A 57 1.18 -7.90 -6.53
CA SER A 57 0.50 -8.54 -5.40
C SER A 57 0.21 -10.01 -5.72
N LEU A 58 0.56 -10.91 -4.80
CA LEU A 58 0.30 -12.34 -4.87
C LEU A 58 -1.03 -12.71 -4.18
N GLY A 59 -1.59 -11.80 -3.40
CA GLY A 59 -2.88 -11.97 -2.72
C GLY A 59 -2.96 -11.26 -1.38
N HIS A 60 -4.05 -11.56 -0.66
CA HIS A 60 -4.38 -10.96 0.63
C HIS A 60 -4.83 -11.99 1.67
N PHE A 61 -4.75 -11.65 2.96
CA PHE A 61 -5.18 -12.53 4.05
C PHE A 61 -6.69 -12.54 4.22
N THR A 62 -7.30 -11.35 4.16
CA THR A 62 -8.74 -11.16 4.33
C THR A 62 -9.24 -10.00 3.49
N VAL A 63 -10.50 -10.03 3.10
CA VAL A 63 -11.17 -8.87 2.49
C VAL A 63 -11.72 -7.95 3.57
N ASN A 64 -12.26 -8.52 4.66
CA ASN A 64 -12.71 -7.77 5.83
C ASN A 64 -11.71 -7.98 6.98
N PRO A 65 -10.93 -6.96 7.35
CA PRO A 65 -9.90 -7.09 8.36
C PRO A 65 -10.46 -7.20 9.80
N GLU A 66 -11.76 -6.98 10.02
CA GLU A 66 -12.45 -7.29 11.28
C GLU A 66 -12.65 -8.80 11.48
N ILE A 67 -12.60 -9.59 10.41
CA ILE A 67 -12.77 -11.04 10.45
C ILE A 67 -11.39 -11.69 10.45
N GLN A 68 -11.06 -12.36 11.56
CA GLN A 68 -9.80 -13.09 11.65
C GLN A 68 -9.78 -14.29 10.69
N PRO A 69 -8.70 -14.50 9.94
CA PRO A 69 -8.55 -15.68 9.11
C PRO A 69 -8.49 -16.94 9.99
N GLY A 70 -9.21 -17.99 9.60
CA GLY A 70 -9.13 -19.29 10.25
C GLY A 70 -7.79 -19.98 10.04
N ALA A 71 -7.50 -21.01 10.84
CA ALA A 71 -6.22 -21.74 10.81
C ALA A 71 -5.90 -22.35 9.43
N GLN A 72 -6.91 -22.86 8.71
CA GLN A 72 -6.75 -23.38 7.35
C GLN A 72 -6.24 -22.29 6.40
N ARG A 73 -6.87 -21.11 6.43
CA ARG A 73 -6.47 -19.97 5.58
C ARG A 73 -5.04 -19.53 5.89
N LEU A 74 -4.65 -19.51 7.16
CA LEU A 74 -3.28 -19.20 7.56
C LEU A 74 -2.27 -20.21 7.04
N HIS A 75 -2.62 -21.50 7.06
CA HIS A 75 -1.77 -22.54 6.49
C HIS A 75 -1.61 -22.37 4.97
N GLU A 76 -2.70 -22.16 4.24
CA GLU A 76 -2.68 -21.91 2.79
C GLU A 76 -1.79 -20.72 2.43
N ILE A 77 -1.91 -19.60 3.15
CA ILE A 77 -1.10 -18.42 2.88
C ILE A 77 0.37 -18.69 3.20
N ARG A 78 0.67 -19.36 4.30
CA ARG A 78 2.04 -19.75 4.63
C ARG A 78 2.66 -20.62 3.53
N THR A 79 1.90 -21.58 2.99
CA THR A 79 2.32 -22.40 1.86
C THR A 79 2.59 -21.55 0.63
N GLN A 80 1.66 -20.64 0.28
CA GLN A 80 1.82 -19.74 -0.87
C GLN A 80 3.02 -18.80 -0.73
N LEU A 81 3.31 -18.28 0.47
CA LEU A 81 4.48 -17.45 0.72
C LEU A 81 5.79 -18.16 0.38
N VAL A 82 5.88 -19.46 0.70
CA VAL A 82 7.06 -20.28 0.44
C VAL A 82 7.11 -20.70 -1.04
N GLU A 83 6.02 -21.24 -1.58
CA GLU A 83 5.96 -21.76 -2.96
C GLU A 83 6.15 -20.66 -4.00
N GLN A 84 5.54 -19.49 -3.79
CA GLN A 84 5.64 -18.35 -4.70
C GLN A 84 6.83 -17.45 -4.40
N LYS A 85 7.69 -17.82 -3.43
CA LYS A 85 8.90 -17.09 -3.03
C LYS A 85 8.61 -15.60 -2.79
N ALA A 86 7.59 -15.32 -1.98
CA ALA A 86 7.20 -13.95 -1.65
C ALA A 86 8.39 -13.20 -1.04
N THR A 87 8.59 -11.96 -1.46
CA THR A 87 9.63 -11.07 -0.92
C THR A 87 9.16 -10.45 0.39
N CYS A 88 7.91 -10.00 0.42
CA CYS A 88 7.33 -9.27 1.55
C CYS A 88 5.94 -9.75 1.93
N VAL A 89 5.62 -9.55 3.20
CA VAL A 89 4.25 -9.52 3.72
C VAL A 89 4.03 -8.17 4.38
N PHE A 90 2.93 -7.51 4.04
CA PHE A 90 2.58 -6.20 4.57
C PHE A 90 1.47 -6.31 5.60
N ALA A 91 1.78 -5.87 6.81
CA ALA A 91 0.80 -5.55 7.85
C ALA A 91 0.27 -4.13 7.66
N GLU A 92 -0.63 -3.71 8.55
CA GLU A 92 -1.17 -2.35 8.56
C GLU A 92 -1.27 -1.85 10.00
N PRO A 93 -1.14 -0.53 10.24
CA PRO A 93 -1.19 0.04 11.59
C PRO A 93 -2.47 -0.31 12.36
N GLN A 94 -3.59 -0.45 11.65
CA GLN A 94 -4.91 -0.67 12.22
C GLN A 94 -5.13 -2.13 12.67
N PHE A 95 -4.27 -3.07 12.24
CA PHE A 95 -4.46 -4.50 12.46
C PHE A 95 -3.31 -5.16 13.22
N ARG A 96 -3.66 -6.18 14.01
CA ARG A 96 -2.73 -6.77 14.98
C ARG A 96 -1.59 -7.54 14.28
N PRO A 97 -0.31 -7.23 14.59
CA PRO A 97 0.85 -7.89 13.99
C PRO A 97 0.89 -9.41 14.17
N ALA A 98 0.26 -9.95 15.22
CA ALA A 98 0.36 -11.35 15.61
C ALA A 98 0.00 -12.35 14.49
N VAL A 99 -0.96 -12.02 13.63
CA VAL A 99 -1.36 -12.89 12.51
C VAL A 99 -0.27 -12.93 11.44
N ILE A 100 0.27 -11.77 11.08
CA ILE A 100 1.35 -11.64 10.10
C ILE A 100 2.64 -12.28 10.63
N GLU A 101 2.98 -12.06 11.89
CA GLU A 101 4.14 -12.68 12.54
C GLU A 101 4.05 -14.20 12.58
N ALA A 102 2.85 -14.76 12.87
CA ALA A 102 2.65 -16.21 12.90
C ALA A 102 2.89 -16.84 11.52
N VAL A 103 2.51 -16.12 10.46
CA VAL A 103 2.62 -16.59 9.07
C VAL A 103 4.06 -16.42 8.55
N ALA A 104 4.73 -15.31 8.87
CA ALA A 104 6.11 -15.06 8.46
C ALA A 104 7.13 -15.94 9.22
N ARG A 105 6.80 -16.38 10.45
CA ARG A 105 7.71 -17.14 11.31
C ARG A 105 8.22 -18.41 10.64
N GLY A 106 9.54 -18.52 10.52
CA GLY A 106 10.21 -19.68 9.89
C GLY A 106 10.20 -19.64 8.36
N THR A 107 9.89 -18.49 7.77
CA THR A 107 10.08 -18.20 6.34
C THR A 107 11.19 -17.16 6.16
N SER A 108 11.64 -16.94 4.93
CA SER A 108 12.57 -15.86 4.58
C SER A 108 11.87 -14.54 4.20
N VAL A 109 10.54 -14.47 4.36
CA VAL A 109 9.73 -13.31 3.95
C VAL A 109 9.97 -12.14 4.89
N ARG A 110 10.17 -10.94 4.34
CA ARG A 110 10.31 -9.71 5.12
C ARG A 110 8.95 -9.16 5.52
N MET A 111 8.87 -8.49 6.66
CA MET A 111 7.66 -7.81 7.11
C MET A 111 7.77 -6.31 6.85
N GLY A 112 6.73 -5.74 6.25
CA GLY A 112 6.56 -4.29 6.10
C GLY A 112 5.20 -3.85 6.61
N THR A 113 4.95 -2.54 6.59
CA THR A 113 3.67 -1.96 6.98
C THR A 113 3.19 -0.99 5.92
N LEU A 114 1.96 -1.15 5.44
CA LEU A 114 1.27 -0.22 4.55
C LEU A 114 0.17 0.49 5.33
N ASP A 115 -0.04 1.78 5.10
CA ASP A 115 -1.16 2.50 5.70
C ASP A 115 -2.09 3.03 4.59
N PRO A 116 -3.22 2.36 4.31
CA PRO A 116 -4.11 2.75 3.22
C PRO A 116 -4.89 4.03 3.54
N LEU A 117 -4.90 4.48 4.80
CA LEU A 117 -5.65 5.65 5.25
C LEU A 117 -4.76 6.85 5.55
N GLY A 118 -3.43 6.70 5.49
CA GLY A 118 -2.48 7.79 5.73
C GLY A 118 -2.68 8.44 7.10
N THR A 119 -2.89 7.64 8.14
CA THR A 119 -3.21 8.10 9.52
C THR A 119 -2.20 9.09 10.10
N GLY A 120 -0.94 9.01 9.67
CA GLY A 120 0.13 9.95 10.04
C GLY A 120 0.18 11.26 9.24
N ILE A 121 -0.75 11.49 8.30
CA ILE A 121 -0.70 12.62 7.36
C ILE A 121 -1.67 13.71 7.79
N THR A 122 -1.13 14.89 8.09
CA THR A 122 -1.92 16.07 8.41
C THR A 122 -2.64 16.61 7.17
N LEU A 123 -3.91 17.01 7.32
CA LEU A 123 -4.68 17.62 6.26
C LEU A 123 -4.05 18.94 5.79
N GLY A 124 -3.98 19.09 4.47
CA GLY A 124 -3.41 20.27 3.83
C GLY A 124 -3.39 20.12 2.32
N LYS A 125 -3.00 21.19 1.61
CA LYS A 125 -2.99 21.21 0.14
C LYS A 125 -2.13 20.10 -0.50
N ALA A 126 -1.08 19.67 0.20
CA ALA A 126 -0.14 18.66 -0.27
C ALA A 126 -0.38 17.26 0.35
N SER A 127 -1.43 17.08 1.16
CA SER A 127 -1.66 15.84 1.91
C SER A 127 -1.79 14.60 1.01
N TYR A 128 -2.50 14.71 -0.12
CA TYR A 128 -2.66 13.58 -1.05
C TYR A 128 -1.36 13.23 -1.82
N PRO A 129 -0.60 14.19 -2.38
CA PRO A 129 0.76 13.93 -2.85
C PRO A 129 1.68 13.27 -1.81
N GLN A 130 1.62 13.72 -0.55
CA GLN A 130 2.38 13.14 0.55
C GLN A 130 1.94 11.70 0.84
N PHE A 131 0.63 11.43 0.78
CA PHE A 131 0.07 10.09 0.94
C PHE A 131 0.59 9.10 -0.09
N LEU A 132 0.52 9.44 -1.38
CA LEU A 132 1.04 8.57 -2.43
C LEU A 132 2.54 8.30 -2.29
N THR A 133 3.30 9.34 -1.91
CA THR A 133 4.74 9.22 -1.67
C THR A 133 5.03 8.33 -0.45
N GLN A 134 4.30 8.51 0.64
CA GLN A 134 4.44 7.68 1.85
C GLN A 134 4.13 6.22 1.55
N LEU A 135 3.04 5.93 0.84
CA LEU A 135 2.65 4.58 0.48
C LEU A 135 3.71 3.92 -0.43
N ALA A 136 4.24 4.65 -1.40
CA ALA A 136 5.35 4.18 -2.24
C ALA A 136 6.61 3.83 -1.42
N ASN A 137 6.98 4.71 -0.49
CA ASN A 137 8.13 4.48 0.40
C ASN A 137 7.92 3.26 1.31
N GLN A 138 6.69 3.03 1.79
CA GLN A 138 6.34 1.86 2.57
C GLN A 138 6.56 0.57 1.77
N TYR A 139 6.10 0.52 0.51
CA TYR A 139 6.40 -0.59 -0.40
C TYR A 139 7.91 -0.77 -0.60
N SER A 140 8.61 0.29 -0.98
CA SER A 140 10.06 0.27 -1.22
C SER A 140 10.87 -0.18 -0.03
N SER A 141 10.51 0.23 1.19
CA SER A 141 11.28 -0.10 2.40
C SER A 141 11.33 -1.61 2.68
N CYS A 142 10.31 -2.36 2.23
CA CYS A 142 10.33 -3.81 2.33
C CYS A 142 10.82 -4.47 1.04
N LEU A 143 10.38 -4.01 -0.14
CA LEU A 143 10.62 -4.71 -1.41
C LEU A 143 11.99 -4.46 -2.02
N LYS A 144 12.70 -3.38 -1.68
CA LYS A 144 14.08 -3.17 -2.16
C LYS A 144 14.98 -4.33 -1.71
#